data_AF-A0A5J4XZL3-F1
#
_entry.id   AF-A0A5J4XZL3-F1
#
_cell.length_a   1.000
_cell.length_b   1.000
_cell.length_c   1.000
_cell.angle_alpha   90.00
_cell.angle_beta   90.00
_cell.angle_gamma   90.00
#
_symmetry.space_group_name_H-M   'P 1'
#
loop_
_entity.id
_entity.type
_entity.pdbx_description
1 polymer ?
#
loop_
_entity_poly.entity_id
_entity_poly.type
_entity_poly.pdbx_seq_one_letter_code
_entity_poly.pdbx_strand_id
1 'polypeptide(L)'
;MVTRLLSGPGSAQAADPFKGFEIERVLSDSDRTKTMAVLGRYTAKPEKAVLLLSRRPFHQSGVQAMLDSSPKSVLQFQNDIYAKYTSTLAPDQGAITVDTIYPASEKHIRKHTMQKFLMVNRHPFKACKRRKHNKAMQNFASRDTTKSKKKACTALYYATDKYGVTAQQIRAYIHYHPSYYHLHVHFMHINVDAGAGMAAGKAHLLDDVIGKFIFPTSLTSSSNLCLFRLQHLVLPYLVLYIAL
;
A
#
# COMPACT_ATOMS: atom_id res chain seq x y z
N MET A 1 -4.04 -21.62 10.85
CA MET A 1 -4.08 -21.96 9.41
C MET A 1 -2.64 -22.29 9.03
N VAL A 2 -2.37 -23.57 8.81
CA VAL A 2 -1.02 -24.13 8.74
C VAL A 2 -0.35 -23.69 7.44
N THR A 3 0.70 -22.86 7.52
CA THR A 3 1.57 -22.54 6.39
C THR A 3 2.46 -23.75 6.15
N ARG A 4 2.12 -24.58 5.17
CA ARG A 4 3.00 -25.65 4.70
C ARG A 4 4.07 -25.01 3.82
N LEU A 5 5.24 -24.74 4.39
CA LEU A 5 6.45 -24.45 3.62
C LEU A 5 6.75 -25.71 2.78
N LEU A 6 6.69 -25.59 1.45
CA LEU A 6 7.17 -26.64 0.55
C LEU A 6 8.70 -26.62 0.62
N SER A 7 9.27 -27.56 1.37
CA SER A 7 10.69 -27.89 1.36
C SER A 7 10.99 -28.94 0.29
N GLY A 8 11.98 -28.67 -0.57
CA GLY A 8 12.67 -29.67 -1.39
C GLY A 8 12.34 -29.65 -2.90
N PRO A 9 13.31 -29.96 -3.79
CA PRO A 9 13.17 -29.90 -5.24
C PRO A 9 12.49 -31.18 -5.73
N GLY A 10 11.17 -31.23 -5.61
CA GLY A 10 10.31 -32.16 -6.32
C GLY A 10 9.40 -31.36 -7.22
N SER A 11 9.70 -31.33 -8.52
CA SER A 11 8.87 -30.68 -9.53
C SER A 11 7.54 -31.42 -9.67
N ALA A 12 6.62 -31.20 -8.72
CA ALA A 12 5.21 -31.39 -8.98
C ALA A 12 4.87 -30.45 -10.13
N GLN A 13 4.53 -31.01 -11.28
CA GLN A 13 4.19 -30.27 -12.49
C GLN A 13 2.98 -29.40 -12.16
N ALA A 14 3.23 -28.15 -11.81
CA ALA A 14 2.21 -27.22 -11.37
C ALA A 14 1.24 -27.03 -12.54
N ALA A 15 -0.06 -27.22 -12.28
CA ALA A 15 -1.08 -26.99 -13.29
C ALA A 15 -0.96 -25.55 -13.83
N ASP A 16 -1.00 -25.42 -15.16
CA ASP A 16 -0.91 -24.12 -15.82
C ASP A 16 -2.04 -23.20 -15.34
N PRO A 17 -1.73 -22.06 -14.67
CA PRO A 17 -2.73 -21.17 -14.12
C PRO A 17 -3.57 -20.46 -15.19
N PHE A 18 -3.16 -20.49 -16.46
CA PHE A 18 -3.88 -19.89 -17.57
C PHE A 18 -4.81 -20.86 -18.30
N LYS A 19 -4.59 -22.16 -18.15
CA LYS A 19 -5.32 -23.17 -18.93
C LYS A 19 -6.81 -23.14 -18.59
N GLY A 20 -7.62 -22.78 -19.57
CA GLY A 20 -9.08 -22.69 -19.44
C GLY A 20 -9.55 -21.53 -18.56
N PHE A 21 -8.74 -20.49 -18.37
CA PHE A 21 -9.17 -19.29 -17.64
C PHE A 21 -9.86 -18.30 -18.60
N GLU A 22 -11.15 -18.06 -18.38
CA GLU A 22 -11.95 -17.09 -19.11
C GLU A 22 -12.05 -15.77 -18.33
N ILE A 23 -11.64 -14.68 -18.97
CA ILE A 23 -11.61 -13.35 -18.35
C ILE A 23 -13.02 -12.78 -18.28
N GLU A 24 -13.47 -12.40 -17.08
CA GLU A 24 -14.73 -11.67 -16.86
C GLU A 24 -14.48 -10.16 -16.95
N ARG A 25 -13.45 -9.64 -16.26
CA ARG A 25 -13.01 -8.23 -16.34
C ARG A 25 -11.68 -7.99 -15.64
N VAL A 26 -11.00 -6.88 -15.97
CA VAL A 26 -9.86 -6.36 -15.20
C VAL A 26 -10.36 -5.67 -13.93
N LEU A 27 -9.81 -6.07 -12.77
CA LEU A 27 -10.13 -5.49 -11.46
C LEU A 27 -9.30 -4.25 -11.18
N SER A 28 -7.98 -4.32 -11.39
CA SER A 28 -7.07 -3.19 -11.26
C SER A 28 -5.89 -3.33 -12.21
N ASP A 29 -5.37 -2.18 -12.59
CA ASP A 29 -4.18 -2.05 -13.43
C ASP A 29 -3.32 -0.92 -12.87
N SER A 30 -2.03 -1.16 -12.69
CA SER A 30 -1.10 -0.15 -12.20
C SER A 30 0.17 -0.13 -13.02
N ASP A 31 0.27 0.87 -13.88
CA ASP A 31 1.49 1.18 -14.61
C ASP A 31 2.66 1.45 -13.68
N ARG A 32 2.41 1.99 -12.48
CA ARG A 32 3.46 2.31 -11.52
C ARG A 32 4.12 1.05 -10.96
N THR A 33 3.32 0.15 -10.38
CA THR A 33 3.83 -1.10 -9.78
C THR A 33 4.00 -2.22 -10.79
N LYS A 34 3.60 -2.02 -12.06
CA LYS A 34 3.65 -3.02 -13.14
C LYS A 34 2.87 -4.29 -12.75
N THR A 35 1.70 -4.09 -12.13
CA THR A 35 0.83 -5.17 -11.63
C THR A 35 -0.58 -5.02 -12.19
N MET A 36 -1.24 -6.15 -12.45
CA MET A 36 -2.62 -6.23 -12.92
C MET A 36 -3.38 -7.30 -12.17
N ALA A 37 -4.62 -7.03 -11.77
CA ALA A 37 -5.52 -8.02 -11.19
C ALA A 37 -6.69 -8.29 -12.14
N VAL A 38 -6.93 -9.56 -12.45
CA VAL A 38 -7.95 -9.99 -13.41
C VAL A 38 -8.93 -10.92 -12.72
N LEU A 39 -10.23 -10.67 -12.91
CA LEU A 39 -11.31 -11.56 -12.49
C LEU A 39 -11.73 -12.43 -13.66
N GLY A 40 -11.93 -13.70 -13.40
CA GLY A 40 -12.41 -14.65 -14.39
C GLY A 40 -12.94 -15.93 -13.75
N ARG A 41 -13.12 -16.95 -14.57
CA ARG A 41 -13.57 -18.30 -14.17
C ARG A 41 -12.79 -19.34 -14.95
N TYR A 42 -12.63 -20.53 -14.37
CA TYR A 42 -12.05 -21.64 -15.10
C TYR A 42 -13.16 -22.44 -15.78
N THR A 43 -13.01 -22.85 -17.03
CA THR A 43 -14.03 -23.65 -17.75
C THR A 43 -14.40 -24.93 -16.99
N ALA A 44 -13.46 -25.51 -16.26
CA ALA A 44 -13.65 -26.72 -15.44
C ALA A 44 -14.21 -26.46 -14.03
N LYS A 45 -14.34 -25.19 -13.58
CA LYS A 45 -14.75 -24.86 -12.20
C LYS A 45 -15.79 -23.73 -12.18
N PRO A 46 -16.92 -23.91 -11.47
CA PRO A 46 -18.03 -22.95 -11.53
C PRO A 46 -17.74 -21.63 -10.77
N GLU A 47 -16.81 -21.63 -9.83
CA GLU A 47 -16.55 -20.49 -8.95
C GLU A 47 -15.61 -19.45 -9.59
N LYS A 48 -15.72 -18.20 -9.13
CA LYS A 48 -14.84 -17.11 -9.59
C LYS A 48 -13.40 -17.32 -9.13
N ALA A 49 -12.46 -16.87 -9.95
CA ALA A 49 -11.04 -16.81 -9.62
C ALA A 49 -10.46 -15.43 -9.92
N VAL A 50 -9.46 -15.03 -9.14
CA VAL A 50 -8.68 -13.80 -9.39
C VAL A 50 -7.24 -14.19 -9.69
N LEU A 51 -6.70 -13.67 -10.79
CA LEU A 51 -5.29 -13.76 -11.13
C LEU A 51 -4.61 -12.42 -10.84
N LEU A 52 -3.52 -12.44 -10.09
CA LEU A 52 -2.67 -11.27 -9.87
C LEU A 52 -1.39 -11.45 -10.68
N LEU A 53 -1.19 -10.58 -11.65
CA LEU A 53 -0.06 -10.58 -12.56
C LEU A 53 0.90 -9.48 -12.12
N SER A 54 2.17 -9.80 -11.96
CA SER A 54 3.22 -8.81 -11.66
C SER A 54 4.48 -9.08 -12.48
N ARG A 55 5.09 -8.03 -13.03
CA ARG A 55 6.41 -8.18 -13.66
C ARG A 55 7.48 -8.36 -12.60
N ARG A 56 8.44 -9.25 -12.85
CA ARG A 56 9.57 -9.42 -11.94
C ARG A 56 10.49 -8.19 -11.96
N PRO A 57 11.03 -7.77 -10.80
CA PRO A 57 12.02 -6.70 -10.73
C PRO A 57 13.34 -7.16 -11.34
N PHE A 58 14.17 -6.20 -11.75
CA PHE A 58 15.55 -6.47 -12.16
C PHE A 58 16.39 -6.89 -10.96
N HIS A 59 17.22 -7.93 -11.14
CA HIS A 59 18.20 -8.36 -10.17
C HIS A 59 19.59 -7.88 -10.57
N GLN A 60 20.29 -7.19 -9.67
CA GLN A 60 21.60 -6.59 -9.93
C GLN A 60 22.62 -7.58 -10.51
N SER A 61 22.61 -8.83 -10.03
CA SER A 61 23.50 -9.89 -10.51
C SER A 61 23.25 -10.32 -11.97
N GLY A 62 22.02 -10.18 -12.46
CA GLY A 62 21.65 -10.61 -13.82
C GLY A 62 21.73 -9.50 -14.87
N VAL A 63 21.95 -8.24 -14.46
CA VAL A 63 21.93 -7.09 -15.37
C VAL A 63 23.01 -7.21 -16.45
N GLN A 64 24.22 -7.62 -16.09
CA GLN A 64 25.31 -7.73 -17.07
C GLN A 64 24.99 -8.77 -18.14
N ALA A 65 24.57 -9.97 -17.74
CA ALA A 65 24.15 -11.02 -18.66
C ALA A 65 22.99 -10.58 -19.58
N MET A 66 22.04 -9.81 -19.02
CA MET A 66 20.95 -9.22 -19.81
C MET A 66 21.46 -8.24 -20.86
N LEU A 67 22.45 -7.41 -20.54
CA LEU A 67 23.06 -6.47 -21.50
C LEU A 67 23.88 -7.22 -22.57
N ASP A 68 24.63 -8.23 -22.17
CA ASP A 68 25.46 -9.04 -23.08
C ASP A 68 24.59 -9.79 -24.10
N SER A 69 23.34 -10.12 -23.74
CA SER A 69 22.36 -10.71 -24.67
C SER A 69 21.94 -9.79 -25.82
N SER A 70 22.35 -8.51 -25.80
CA SER A 70 22.09 -7.50 -26.83
C SER A 70 20.60 -7.43 -27.22
N PRO A 71 19.70 -7.05 -26.29
CA PRO A 71 18.27 -7.10 -26.52
C PRO A 71 17.87 -6.18 -27.68
N LYS A 72 16.99 -6.70 -28.55
CA LYS A 72 16.48 -5.93 -29.70
C LYS A 72 15.74 -4.70 -29.19
N SER A 73 16.29 -3.54 -29.54
CA SER A 73 15.87 -2.25 -29.00
C SER A 73 15.41 -1.33 -30.13
N VAL A 74 14.22 -0.74 -29.97
CA VAL A 74 13.64 0.22 -30.92
C VAL A 74 13.67 1.61 -30.28
N LEU A 75 14.29 2.58 -30.96
CA LEU A 75 14.35 3.96 -30.50
C LEU A 75 12.94 4.57 -30.48
N GLN A 76 12.55 5.17 -29.36
CA GLN A 76 11.29 5.89 -29.20
C GLN A 76 11.47 7.41 -29.21
N PHE A 77 12.57 7.90 -28.63
CA PHE A 77 12.83 9.32 -28.47
C PHE A 77 14.33 9.54 -28.36
N GLN A 78 14.84 10.62 -28.97
CA GLN A 78 16.24 11.03 -28.82
C GLN A 78 16.34 12.57 -28.84
N ASN A 79 17.13 13.11 -27.92
CA ASN A 79 17.65 14.47 -27.97
C ASN A 79 19.19 14.42 -27.72
N ASP A 80 19.82 15.58 -27.53
CA ASP A 80 21.29 15.74 -27.48
C ASP A 80 22.01 14.75 -26.54
N ILE A 81 21.44 14.42 -25.37
CA ILE A 81 22.05 13.48 -24.40
C ILE A 81 21.10 12.40 -23.89
N TYR A 82 19.80 12.45 -24.22
CA TYR A 82 18.81 11.48 -23.77
C TYR A 82 18.22 10.72 -24.94
N ALA A 83 18.35 9.39 -24.90
CA ALA A 83 17.65 8.49 -25.80
C ALA A 83 16.80 7.50 -24.99
N LYS A 84 15.59 7.23 -25.47
CA LYS A 84 14.66 6.26 -24.90
C LYS A 84 14.43 5.15 -25.92
N TYR A 85 14.65 3.92 -25.48
CA TYR A 85 14.42 2.72 -26.29
C TYR A 85 13.33 1.86 -25.67
N THR A 86 12.63 1.09 -26.52
CA THR A 86 11.84 -0.07 -26.09
C THR A 86 12.59 -1.32 -26.48
N SER A 87 13.01 -2.08 -25.48
CA SER A 87 13.79 -3.29 -25.65
C SER A 87 12.93 -4.53 -25.37
N THR A 88 13.01 -5.52 -26.23
CA THR A 88 12.41 -6.84 -25.99
C THR A 88 13.46 -7.74 -25.38
N LEU A 89 13.22 -8.18 -24.14
CA LEU A 89 14.08 -9.12 -23.43
C LEU A 89 13.77 -10.56 -23.85
N ALA A 90 14.74 -11.44 -23.63
CA ALA A 90 14.54 -12.87 -23.77
C ALA A 90 13.43 -13.38 -22.82
N PRO A 91 12.69 -14.46 -23.18
CA PRO A 91 11.51 -14.92 -22.44
C PRO A 91 11.76 -15.26 -20.97
N ASP A 92 12.98 -15.71 -20.64
CA ASP A 92 13.44 -16.02 -19.29
C ASP A 92 13.59 -14.77 -18.41
N GLN A 93 14.01 -13.64 -18.99
CA GLN A 93 14.20 -12.35 -18.31
C GLN A 93 12.91 -11.52 -18.25
N GLY A 94 11.97 -11.74 -19.17
CA GLY A 94 10.66 -11.07 -19.22
C GLY A 94 9.57 -11.72 -18.35
N ALA A 95 9.93 -12.63 -17.44
CA ALA A 95 8.97 -13.46 -16.71
C ALA A 95 8.00 -12.64 -15.83
N ILE A 96 6.75 -13.09 -15.81
CA ILE A 96 5.70 -12.59 -14.91
C ILE A 96 5.50 -13.55 -13.74
N THR A 97 5.18 -13.01 -12.58
CA THR A 97 4.68 -13.76 -11.43
C THR A 97 3.16 -13.73 -11.45
N VAL A 98 2.55 -14.89 -11.24
CA VAL A 98 1.10 -15.10 -11.30
C VAL A 98 0.64 -15.68 -9.97
N ASP A 99 -0.09 -14.90 -9.19
CA ASP A 99 -0.74 -15.40 -7.97
C ASP A 99 -2.21 -15.72 -8.26
N THR A 100 -2.61 -16.95 -8.00
CA THR A 100 -3.98 -17.43 -8.22
C THR A 100 -4.77 -17.42 -6.91
N ILE A 101 -5.93 -16.77 -6.89
CA ILE A 101 -6.90 -16.85 -5.79
C ILE A 101 -8.11 -17.62 -6.28
N TYR A 102 -8.28 -18.85 -5.78
CA TYR A 102 -9.42 -19.71 -6.06
C TYR A 102 -9.82 -20.53 -4.81
N PRO A 103 -11.12 -20.59 -4.45
CA PRO A 103 -12.21 -19.78 -4.99
C PRO A 103 -12.17 -18.34 -4.48
N ALA A 104 -12.50 -17.40 -5.36
CA ALA A 104 -12.50 -15.98 -5.05
C ALA A 104 -13.85 -15.54 -4.46
N SER A 105 -13.85 -15.22 -3.17
CA SER A 105 -14.98 -14.55 -2.52
C SER A 105 -15.16 -13.11 -3.02
N GLU A 106 -16.35 -12.55 -2.83
CA GLU A 106 -16.64 -11.14 -3.12
C GLU A 106 -15.70 -10.18 -2.35
N LYS A 107 -15.21 -10.58 -1.17
CA LYS A 107 -14.22 -9.82 -0.41
C LYS A 107 -12.87 -9.74 -1.14
N HIS A 108 -12.44 -10.83 -1.77
CA HIS A 108 -11.21 -10.84 -2.58
C HIS A 108 -11.37 -9.93 -3.79
N ILE A 109 -12.50 -10.03 -4.50
CA ILE A 109 -12.80 -9.19 -5.67
C ILE A 109 -12.76 -7.71 -5.31
N ARG A 110 -13.44 -7.31 -4.22
CA ARG A 110 -13.45 -5.91 -3.76
C ARG A 110 -12.09 -5.40 -3.32
N LYS A 111 -11.27 -6.25 -2.69
CA LYS A 111 -9.91 -5.89 -2.25
C LYS A 111 -9.00 -5.57 -3.43
N HIS A 112 -9.09 -6.35 -4.51
CA HIS A 112 -8.24 -6.22 -5.69
C HIS A 112 -8.84 -5.34 -6.81
N THR A 113 -10.09 -4.89 -6.65
CA THR A 113 -10.70 -3.89 -7.52
C THR A 113 -10.06 -2.52 -7.28
N MET A 114 -9.71 -1.81 -8.35
CA MET A 114 -9.15 -0.47 -8.28
C MET A 114 -10.11 0.45 -7.54
N GLN A 115 -9.63 1.02 -6.44
CA GLN A 115 -10.41 1.90 -5.60
C GLN A 115 -10.22 3.34 -6.06
N LYS A 116 -11.29 3.98 -6.54
CA LYS A 116 -11.29 5.42 -6.85
C LYS A 116 -11.28 6.21 -5.55
N PHE A 117 -10.20 6.95 -5.32
CA PHE A 117 -10.08 7.89 -4.21
C PHE A 117 -10.50 9.28 -4.66
N LEU A 118 -11.36 9.93 -3.88
CA LEU A 118 -11.77 11.32 -4.10
C LEU A 118 -11.24 12.19 -2.96
N MET A 119 -10.64 13.34 -3.29
CA MET A 119 -10.30 14.33 -2.27
C MET A 119 -11.58 15.05 -1.83
N VAL A 120 -11.89 14.95 -0.55
CA VAL A 120 -13.00 15.62 0.10
C VAL A 120 -12.43 16.57 1.14
N ASN A 121 -12.72 17.86 0.98
CA ASN A 121 -12.46 18.84 2.01
C ASN A 121 -13.65 18.89 2.98
N ARG A 122 -13.41 18.58 4.25
CA ARG A 122 -14.45 18.72 5.29
C ARG A 122 -14.16 19.92 6.16
N HIS A 123 -15.09 20.88 6.14
CA HIS A 123 -15.15 21.92 7.17
C HIS A 123 -15.39 21.30 8.56
N PRO A 124 -14.64 21.70 9.59
CA PRO A 124 -14.70 21.10 10.93
C PRO A 124 -16.11 21.14 11.56
N PHE A 125 -16.92 22.16 11.25
CA PHE A 125 -18.27 22.31 11.80
C PHE A 125 -19.26 21.23 11.34
N LYS A 126 -19.16 20.72 10.10
CA LYS A 126 -20.05 19.65 9.60
C LYS A 126 -19.67 18.25 10.12
N ALA A 127 -18.44 18.07 10.61
CA ALA A 127 -18.00 16.82 11.26
C ALA A 127 -18.57 16.66 12.69
N CYS A 128 -18.94 17.76 13.34
CA CYS A 128 -19.38 17.79 14.74
C CYS A 128 -20.73 17.08 14.98
N LYS A 129 -21.62 16.97 13.99
CA LYS A 129 -22.96 16.36 14.19
C LYS A 129 -22.97 14.82 14.25
N ARG A 130 -21.85 14.13 13.96
CA ARG A 130 -21.72 12.66 14.10
C ARG A 130 -20.89 12.28 15.33
N ARG A 131 -21.47 12.47 16.53
CA ARG A 131 -20.85 12.33 17.87
C ARG A 131 -20.20 10.97 18.21
N LYS A 132 -20.31 9.92 17.37
CA LYS A 132 -19.64 8.63 17.62
C LYS A 132 -18.31 8.44 16.89
N HIS A 133 -18.00 9.21 15.84
CA HIS A 133 -16.91 8.89 14.90
C HIS A 133 -15.67 9.79 15.01
N ASN A 134 -15.70 10.86 15.81
CA ASN A 134 -14.62 11.85 15.87
C ASN A 134 -13.66 11.67 17.07
N LYS A 135 -13.71 10.52 17.75
CA LYS A 135 -12.92 10.29 18.97
C LYS A 135 -11.40 10.23 18.72
N ALA A 136 -10.91 9.75 17.57
CA ALA A 136 -9.47 9.49 17.43
C ALA A 136 -8.58 10.75 17.42
N MET A 137 -8.92 11.79 16.65
CA MET A 137 -8.13 13.03 16.63
C MET A 137 -8.55 14.03 17.71
N GLN A 138 -9.84 14.10 18.08
CA GLN A 138 -10.28 14.97 19.18
C GLN A 138 -9.78 14.47 20.54
N ASN A 139 -9.60 13.15 20.73
CA ASN A 139 -8.98 12.63 21.95
C ASN A 139 -7.45 12.84 21.99
N PHE A 140 -6.81 13.21 20.88
CA PHE A 140 -5.39 13.62 20.90
C PHE A 140 -5.26 15.02 21.51
N ALA A 141 -6.23 15.90 21.25
CA ALA A 141 -6.30 17.26 21.80
C ALA A 141 -6.53 17.29 23.33
N SER A 142 -7.22 16.29 23.88
CA SER A 142 -7.54 16.21 25.31
C SER A 142 -6.55 15.36 26.13
N ARG A 143 -5.53 14.77 25.48
CA ARG A 143 -4.54 13.92 26.14
C ARG A 143 -3.16 14.56 26.05
N ASP A 144 -2.68 14.98 27.22
CA ASP A 144 -1.31 15.33 27.58
C ASP A 144 -0.28 15.04 26.47
N THR A 145 0.06 16.08 25.70
CA THR A 145 1.04 16.05 24.59
C THR A 145 2.39 15.48 25.05
N THR A 146 2.70 15.61 26.34
CA THR A 146 3.87 15.03 27.01
C THR A 146 3.88 13.50 26.94
N LYS A 147 2.73 12.83 27.11
CA LYS A 147 2.64 11.35 27.02
C LYS A 147 2.86 10.86 25.59
N SER A 148 2.30 11.56 24.61
CA SER A 148 2.49 11.22 23.18
C SER A 148 3.94 11.39 22.76
N LYS A 149 4.60 12.49 23.18
CA LYS A 149 6.05 12.69 22.98
C LYS A 149 6.87 11.59 23.63
N LYS A 150 6.61 11.26 24.90
CA LYS A 150 7.35 10.22 25.62
C LYS A 150 7.27 8.87 24.90
N LYS A 151 6.07 8.48 24.46
CA LYS A 151 5.87 7.24 23.68
C LYS A 151 6.59 7.25 22.33
N ALA A 152 6.57 8.38 21.63
CA ALA A 152 7.31 8.54 20.37
C ALA A 152 8.83 8.41 20.59
N CYS A 153 9.38 9.09 21.60
CA CYS A 153 10.80 8.99 21.96
C CYS A 153 11.19 7.56 22.35
N THR A 154 10.36 6.86 23.15
CA THR A 154 10.60 5.45 23.50
C THR A 154 10.59 4.54 22.27
N ALA A 155 9.66 4.75 21.33
CA ALA A 155 9.60 3.97 20.10
C ALA A 155 10.83 4.19 19.21
N LEU A 156 11.31 5.43 19.09
CA LEU A 156 12.52 5.76 18.34
C LEU A 156 13.78 5.17 19.00
N TYR A 157 13.88 5.23 20.33
CA TYR A 157 14.96 4.60 21.08
C TYR A 157 14.99 3.08 20.85
N TYR A 158 13.83 2.42 20.98
CA TYR A 158 13.72 0.98 20.71
C TYR A 158 14.10 0.60 19.28
N ALA A 159 13.72 1.43 18.29
CA ALA A 159 14.08 1.20 16.90
C ALA A 159 15.60 1.33 16.66
N THR A 160 16.25 2.28 17.36
CA THR A 160 17.71 2.46 17.31
C THR A 160 18.43 1.28 17.97
N ASP A 161 18.02 0.91 19.18
CA ASP A 161 18.62 -0.15 19.97
C ASP A 161 18.51 -1.52 19.28
N LYS A 162 17.33 -1.84 18.75
CA LYS A 162 17.06 -3.16 18.17
C LYS A 162 17.47 -3.30 16.71
N TYR A 163 17.37 -2.23 15.92
CA TYR A 163 17.54 -2.30 14.47
C TYR A 163 18.64 -1.38 13.92
N GLY A 164 19.34 -0.61 14.77
CA GLY A 164 20.38 0.32 14.34
C GLY A 164 19.87 1.49 13.51
N VAL A 165 18.56 1.75 13.53
CA VAL A 165 17.92 2.80 12.72
C VAL A 165 17.83 4.09 13.53
N THR A 166 18.42 5.17 13.03
CA THR A 166 18.37 6.48 13.69
C THR A 166 16.97 7.12 13.56
N ALA A 167 16.65 8.06 14.45
CA ALA A 167 15.38 8.77 14.41
C ALA A 167 15.13 9.49 13.06
N GLN A 168 16.18 9.99 12.40
CA GLN A 168 16.09 10.68 11.11
C GLN A 168 15.71 9.75 9.95
N GLN A 169 15.94 8.45 10.12
CA GLN A 169 15.56 7.43 9.15
C GLN A 169 14.13 6.93 9.34
N ILE A 170 13.40 7.44 10.35
CA ILE A 170 12.05 6.98 10.69
C ILE A 170 11.02 8.07 10.36
N ARG A 171 10.04 7.69 9.55
CA ARG A 171 8.83 8.47 9.31
C ARG A 171 7.74 8.00 10.26
N ALA A 172 7.30 8.89 11.15
CA ALA A 172 6.20 8.65 12.08
C ALA A 172 4.93 9.42 11.66
N TYR A 173 3.80 8.73 11.46
CA TYR A 173 2.56 9.36 11.01
C TYR A 173 1.30 8.65 11.52
N ILE A 174 0.17 9.35 11.51
CA ILE A 174 -1.16 8.81 11.82
C ILE A 174 -2.06 8.86 10.59
N HIS A 175 -3.02 7.95 10.50
CA HIS A 175 -4.02 7.97 9.44
C HIS A 175 -5.25 8.80 9.80
N TYR A 176 -5.75 9.56 8.82
CA TYR A 176 -7.10 10.09 8.85
C TYR A 176 -7.80 9.90 7.48
N HIS A 177 -8.97 9.28 7.39
CA HIS A 177 -9.58 8.45 8.43
C HIS A 177 -8.75 7.18 8.68
N PRO A 178 -8.64 6.73 9.94
CA PRO A 178 -7.89 5.52 10.25
C PRO A 178 -8.65 4.27 9.81
N SER A 179 -7.92 3.20 9.51
CA SER A 179 -8.52 1.88 9.24
C SER A 179 -9.23 1.32 10.49
N TYR A 180 -8.70 1.63 11.67
CA TYR A 180 -9.26 1.25 12.96
C TYR A 180 -9.43 2.49 13.85
N TYR A 181 -10.55 2.61 14.55
CA TYR A 181 -10.86 3.77 15.41
C TYR A 181 -10.21 3.71 16.81
N HIS A 182 -9.00 3.17 16.87
CA HIS A 182 -8.09 3.30 18.01
C HIS A 182 -6.89 4.10 17.56
N LEU A 183 -6.41 5.03 18.38
CA LEU A 183 -5.23 5.82 18.06
C LEU A 183 -4.02 4.88 17.89
N HIS A 184 -3.42 4.89 16.71
CA HIS A 184 -2.20 4.18 16.40
C HIS A 184 -1.30 5.08 15.55
N VAL A 185 0.01 4.90 15.72
CA VAL A 185 1.05 5.62 14.98
C VAL A 185 1.80 4.61 14.14
N HIS A 186 2.01 4.94 12.87
CA HIS A 186 2.85 4.18 11.97
C HIS A 186 4.29 4.68 12.08
N PHE A 187 5.22 3.78 12.34
CA PHE A 187 6.66 4.03 12.27
C PHE A 187 7.24 3.20 11.13
N MET A 188 7.81 3.85 10.12
CA MET A 188 8.40 3.18 8.97
C MET A 188 9.73 3.83 8.59
N HIS A 189 10.65 3.05 8.00
CA HIS A 189 11.88 3.61 7.46
C HIS A 189 11.58 4.57 6.29
N ILE A 190 12.33 5.66 6.15
CA ILE A 190 12.05 6.75 5.20
C ILE A 190 12.03 6.28 3.73
N ASN A 191 12.82 5.25 3.41
CA ASN A 191 12.92 4.64 2.07
C ASN A 191 11.81 3.62 1.76
N VAL A 192 10.94 3.29 2.72
CA VAL A 192 9.83 2.34 2.47
C VAL A 192 8.66 3.10 1.87
N ASP A 193 8.20 2.65 0.70
CA ASP A 193 6.95 3.11 0.07
C ASP A 193 5.81 2.11 0.37
N ALA A 194 4.94 2.44 1.33
CA ALA A 194 3.69 1.71 1.58
C ALA A 194 2.48 2.27 0.80
N GLY A 195 2.73 3.02 -0.28
CA GLY A 195 1.73 3.46 -1.23
C GLY A 195 0.66 4.35 -0.62
N ALA A 196 -0.61 4.02 -0.88
CA ALA A 196 -1.76 4.88 -0.55
C ALA A 196 -1.90 5.19 0.94
N GLY A 197 -1.32 4.38 1.84
CA GLY A 197 -1.31 4.66 3.28
C GLY A 197 -0.46 5.88 3.66
N MET A 198 0.59 6.17 2.89
CA MET A 198 1.54 7.26 3.14
C MET A 198 1.20 8.53 2.36
N ALA A 199 0.16 8.51 1.52
CA ALA A 199 -0.20 9.63 0.68
C ALA A 199 -0.64 10.86 1.50
N ALA A 200 -0.23 12.05 1.05
CA ALA A 200 -0.66 13.33 1.62
C ALA A 200 -2.18 13.45 1.59
N GLY A 201 -2.81 13.78 2.72
CA GLY A 201 -4.27 13.75 2.89
C GLY A 201 -4.82 12.45 3.47
N LYS A 202 -3.99 11.41 3.65
CA LYS A 202 -4.30 10.27 4.53
C LYS A 202 -3.31 10.18 5.69
N ALA A 203 -2.01 10.31 5.40
CA ALA A 203 -0.97 10.37 6.41
C ALA A 203 -0.79 11.80 6.94
N HIS A 204 -0.77 11.94 8.26
CA HIS A 204 -0.40 13.18 8.95
C HIS A 204 0.82 12.90 9.82
N LEU A 205 1.91 13.66 9.62
CA LEU A 205 3.13 13.49 10.40
C LEU A 205 2.86 13.71 11.88
N LEU A 206 3.45 12.87 12.71
CA LEU A 206 3.22 12.93 14.15
C LEU A 206 3.70 14.26 14.73
N ASP A 207 4.85 14.75 14.27
CA ASP A 207 5.43 16.02 14.72
C ASP A 207 4.57 17.22 14.32
N ASP A 208 3.99 17.23 13.11
CA ASP A 208 3.06 18.27 12.68
C ASP A 208 1.80 18.30 13.56
N VAL A 209 1.27 17.11 13.87
CA VAL A 209 0.08 16.98 14.72
C VAL A 209 0.40 17.46 16.13
N ILE A 210 1.54 17.06 16.70
CA ILE A 210 1.98 17.50 18.03
C ILE A 210 2.26 19.01 18.05
N GLY A 211 2.94 19.54 17.04
CA GLY A 211 3.28 20.96 16.91
C GLY A 211 2.06 21.87 16.91
N LYS A 212 0.97 21.45 16.25
CA LYS A 212 -0.32 22.17 16.27
C LYS A 212 -0.92 22.37 17.66
N PHE A 213 -0.65 21.46 18.60
CA PHE A 213 -1.15 21.57 19.97
C PHE A 213 -0.21 22.37 20.89
N ILE A 214 1.07 22.46 20.56
CA ILE A 214 2.07 23.18 21.37
C ILE A 214 2.12 24.66 20.99
N PHE A 215 2.02 24.96 19.70
CA PHE A 215 2.08 26.31 19.17
C PHE A 215 0.76 26.62 18.46
N PRO A 216 -0.33 26.92 19.20
CA PRO A 216 -1.57 27.35 18.60
C PRO A 216 -1.36 28.73 17.96
N THR A 217 -1.09 28.75 16.65
CA THR A 217 -1.09 30.00 15.88
C THR A 217 -2.55 30.43 15.65
N SER A 218 -2.82 31.73 15.65
CA SER A 218 -4.18 32.30 15.47
C SER A 218 -4.90 31.85 14.18
N LEU A 219 -4.18 31.23 13.24
CA LEU A 219 -4.68 30.67 11.98
C LEU A 219 -5.32 29.27 12.12
N THR A 220 -5.20 28.58 13.26
CA THR A 220 -5.63 27.17 13.40
C THR A 220 -7.07 26.95 13.82
N SER A 221 -7.82 28.02 14.16
CA SER A 221 -9.23 27.90 14.57
C SER A 221 -10.13 27.33 13.46
N SER A 222 -9.68 27.33 12.20
CA SER A 222 -10.46 26.88 11.04
C SER A 222 -9.63 26.15 9.97
N SER A 223 -8.59 25.41 10.35
CA SER A 223 -7.83 24.65 9.35
C SER A 223 -8.62 23.43 8.86
N ASN A 224 -8.99 23.48 7.57
CA ASN A 224 -9.67 22.43 6.84
C ASN A 224 -8.80 21.17 6.69
N LEU A 225 -9.39 19.98 6.88
CA LEU A 225 -8.70 18.71 6.64
C LEU A 225 -9.11 18.17 5.26
N CYS A 226 -8.16 18.15 4.32
CA CYS A 226 -8.33 17.53 3.00
C CYS A 226 -8.03 16.04 3.08
N LEU A 227 -8.95 15.20 2.58
CA LEU A 227 -8.92 13.76 2.83
C LEU A 227 -9.31 12.94 1.62
N PHE A 228 -8.77 11.73 1.50
CA PHE A 228 -9.24 10.76 0.51
C PHE A 228 -10.44 9.94 1.03
N ARG A 229 -11.54 9.92 0.29
CA ARG A 229 -12.70 9.05 0.57
C ARG A 229 -12.90 8.04 -0.57
N LEU A 230 -13.15 6.79 -0.18
CA LEU A 230 -13.58 5.71 -1.07
C LEU A 230 -15.06 5.88 -1.45
N GLN A 231 -15.36 5.71 -2.73
CA GLN A 231 -16.71 5.94 -3.28
C GLN A 231 -17.75 4.89 -2.81
N HIS A 232 -17.32 3.69 -2.40
CA HIS A 232 -18.21 2.64 -1.89
C HIS A 232 -17.65 1.96 -0.63
N LEU A 233 -18.15 2.34 0.54
CA LEU A 233 -18.12 1.45 1.71
C LEU A 233 -19.25 1.80 2.69
N VAL A 234 -20.19 0.85 2.77
CA VAL A 234 -21.19 0.70 3.83
C VAL A 234 -20.78 -0.57 4.60
N LEU A 235 -20.40 -0.37 5.88
CA LEU A 235 -20.44 -1.32 7.02
C LEU A 235 -19.34 -2.44 7.13
N PRO A 236 -19.18 -3.13 8.30
CA PRO A 236 -18.11 -2.86 9.29
C PRO A 236 -17.42 -4.16 9.83
N TYR A 237 -16.49 -4.02 10.80
CA TYR A 237 -15.89 -5.10 11.66
C TYR A 237 -14.97 -6.13 10.94
N LEU A 238 -13.92 -6.76 11.48
CA LEU A 238 -13.24 -6.84 12.78
C LEU A 238 -11.79 -7.38 12.56
N VAL A 239 -10.82 -6.81 13.30
CA VAL A 239 -9.62 -7.35 14.02
C VAL A 239 -8.81 -8.57 13.51
N LEU A 240 -7.47 -8.42 13.44
CA LEU A 240 -6.52 -9.31 14.13
C LEU A 240 -5.32 -8.50 14.69
N TYR A 241 -4.91 -8.91 15.89
CA TYR A 241 -4.10 -8.31 16.94
C TYR A 241 -2.58 -8.41 16.70
N ILE A 242 -1.78 -7.42 17.11
CA ILE A 242 -0.59 -7.62 17.99
C ILE A 242 -0.48 -6.35 18.86
N ALA A 243 -0.76 -6.50 20.15
CA ALA A 243 -0.44 -5.52 21.17
C ALA A 243 0.94 -5.84 21.76
N LEU A 244 1.78 -4.82 21.89
CA LEU A 244 2.81 -4.71 22.93
C LEU A 244 2.56 -3.37 23.64
#